data_AF-A0A7K6NNV1-F1
#
_entry.id   AF-A0A7K6NNV1-F1
#
_cell.length_a   1.000
_cell.length_b   1.000
_cell.length_c   1.000
_cell.angle_alpha   90.00
_cell.angle_beta   90.00
_cell.angle_gamma   90.00
#
_symmetry.space_group_name_H-M   'P 1'
#
loop_
_entity.id
_entity.type
_entity.pdbx_description
1 polymer ?
#
loop_
_entity_poly.entity_id
_entity_poly.type
_entity_poly.pdbx_seq_one_letter_code
_entity_poly.pdbx_strand_id
1 'polypeptide(L)'
;YVTGIPHSPTGQGLVERTHLVLKEYLNKQEGIETEVQQRLHRVLFTLNYLCLMGDREEPPVVIHHQHLKFNSATTLPHFQVRYRDPATRVWMGP
;
A
#
# COMPACT_ATOMS: atom_id res chain seq x y z
N TYR A 1 -4.71 -11.78 -17.40
CA TYR A 1 -4.94 -10.31 -17.41
C TYR A 1 -6.27 -10.06 -16.73
N VAL A 2 -6.32 -9.18 -15.72
CA VAL A 2 -7.54 -8.86 -14.96
C VAL A 2 -7.81 -7.37 -15.09
N THR A 3 -9.04 -6.99 -15.45
CA THR A 3 -9.49 -5.59 -15.56
C THR A 3 -10.65 -5.29 -14.63
N GLY A 4 -10.74 -4.03 -14.20
CA GLY A 4 -11.83 -3.55 -13.36
C GLY A 4 -13.11 -3.24 -14.12
N ILE A 5 -14.09 -2.68 -13.41
CA ILE A 5 -15.35 -2.20 -13.99
C ILE A 5 -15.04 -1.06 -14.97
N PRO A 6 -15.56 -1.08 -16.21
CA PRO A 6 -15.36 0.00 -17.17
C PRO A 6 -15.74 1.36 -16.57
N HIS A 7 -14.89 2.36 -16.82
CA HIS A 7 -15.06 3.75 -16.37
C HIS A 7 -15.17 3.96 -14.85
N SER A 8 -14.89 2.93 -14.03
CA SER A 8 -14.89 3.06 -12.58
C SER A 8 -13.45 3.06 -12.05
N PRO A 9 -12.96 4.17 -11.47
CA PRO A 9 -11.61 4.26 -10.90
C PRO A 9 -11.48 3.48 -9.58
N THR A 10 -12.60 3.15 -8.92
CA THR A 10 -12.63 2.60 -7.56
C THR A 10 -11.83 1.30 -7.41
N GLY A 11 -11.76 0.48 -8.46
CA GLY A 11 -10.95 -0.75 -8.47
C GLY A 11 -9.44 -0.52 -8.32
N GLN A 12 -8.95 0.69 -8.60
CA GLN A 12 -7.54 1.07 -8.51
C GLN A 12 -7.31 2.20 -7.51
N GLY A 13 -8.28 2.48 -6.63
CA GLY A 13 -8.21 3.60 -5.68
C GLY A 13 -6.97 3.58 -4.76
N LEU A 14 -6.41 2.40 -4.47
CA LEU A 14 -5.14 2.31 -3.75
C LEU A 14 -3.97 2.90 -4.56
N VAL A 15 -3.85 2.52 -5.84
CA VAL A 15 -2.81 3.02 -6.75
C VAL A 15 -2.99 4.51 -6.99
N GLU A 16 -4.23 4.98 -7.16
CA GLU A 16 -4.52 6.41 -7.30
C GLU A 16 -4.11 7.21 -6.05
N ARG A 17 -4.40 6.71 -4.83
CA ARG A 17 -3.90 7.31 -3.60
C ARG A 17 -2.37 7.33 -3.54
N THR A 18 -1.71 6.25 -3.96
CA THR A 18 -0.24 6.21 -4.04
C THR A 18 0.31 7.26 -5.02
N HIS A 19 -0.34 7.47 -6.16
CA HIS A 19 0.05 8.54 -7.09
C HIS A 19 -0.09 9.94 -6.49
N LEU A 20 -1.11 10.19 -5.66
CA LEU A 20 -1.25 11.47 -4.95
C LEU A 20 -0.06 11.71 -4.01
N VAL A 21 0.30 10.71 -3.21
CA VAL A 21 1.47 10.78 -2.31
C VAL A 21 2.76 11.00 -3.10
N LEU A 22 2.95 10.29 -4.20
CA LEU A 22 4.13 10.43 -5.06
C LEU A 22 4.25 11.85 -5.61
N LYS A 23 3.16 12.43 -6.11
CA LYS A 23 3.12 13.82 -6.62
C LYS A 23 3.45 14.83 -5.53
N GLU A 24 2.90 14.64 -4.32
CA GLU A 24 3.18 15.52 -3.19
C GLU A 24 4.67 15.55 -2.85
N TYR A 25 5.32 14.38 -2.81
CA TYR A 25 6.77 14.30 -2.55
C TYR A 25 7.59 14.87 -3.72
N LEU A 26 7.18 14.67 -4.97
CA LEU A 26 7.88 15.27 -6.12
C LEU A 26 7.84 16.80 -6.08
N ASN A 27 6.72 17.38 -5.65
CA ASN A 27 6.57 18.83 -5.45
C ASN A 27 7.44 19.34 -4.30
N LYS A 28 7.52 18.61 -3.18
CA LYS A 28 8.43 18.95 -2.06
C LYS A 28 9.91 18.97 -2.46
N GLN A 29 10.28 18.27 -3.53
CA GLN A 29 11.65 18.20 -4.03
C GLN A 29 11.97 19.21 -5.14
N GLU A 30 11.02 20.08 -5.50
CA GLU A 30 11.22 21.09 -6.53
C GLU A 30 12.45 21.97 -6.23
N GLY A 31 13.33 22.12 -7.21
CA GLY A 31 14.57 22.91 -7.10
C GLY A 31 15.76 22.22 -6.41
N ILE A 32 15.59 21.02 -5.82
CA ILE A 32 16.72 20.27 -5.22
C ILE A 32 17.47 19.46 -6.27
N GLU A 33 16.73 18.88 -7.21
CA GLU A 33 17.26 18.04 -8.29
C GLU A 33 16.54 18.41 -9.57
N THR A 34 17.29 18.52 -10.66
CA THR A 34 16.77 19.01 -11.95
C THR A 34 16.48 17.84 -12.89
N GLU A 35 17.23 16.75 -12.76
CA GLU A 35 17.09 15.57 -13.61
C GLU A 35 15.86 14.74 -13.16
N VAL A 36 14.95 14.45 -14.09
CA VAL A 36 13.64 13.86 -13.79
C VAL A 36 13.79 12.47 -13.17
N GLN A 37 14.74 11.65 -13.63
CA GLN A 37 14.97 10.31 -13.08
C GLN A 37 15.55 10.39 -11.67
N GLN A 38 16.54 11.24 -11.42
CA GLN A 38 17.07 11.47 -10.06
C GLN A 38 15.98 11.94 -9.09
N ARG A 39 15.11 12.87 -9.50
CA ARG A 39 13.96 13.30 -8.68
C ARG A 39 13.08 12.11 -8.32
N LEU A 40 12.71 11.30 -9.30
CA LEU A 40 11.87 10.13 -9.07
C LEU A 40 12.55 9.10 -8.16
N HIS A 41 13.81 8.76 -8.43
CA HIS A 41 14.59 7.84 -7.60
C HIS A 41 14.69 8.31 -6.16
N ARG A 42 14.96 9.60 -5.93
CA ARG A 42 15.04 10.15 -4.59
C ARG A 42 13.70 10.07 -3.87
N VAL A 43 12.59 10.43 -4.51
CA VAL A 43 11.25 10.28 -3.91
C VAL A 43 10.95 8.82 -3.58
N LEU A 44 11.19 7.90 -4.52
CA LEU A 44 10.95 6.47 -4.31
C LEU A 44 11.82 5.91 -3.19
N PHE A 45 13.08 6.33 -3.09
CA PHE A 45 13.95 5.94 -2.00
C PHE A 45 13.38 6.41 -0.65
N THR A 46 13.02 7.68 -0.54
CA THR A 46 12.42 8.23 0.68
C THR A 46 11.15 7.47 1.07
N LEU A 47 10.21 7.31 0.13
CA LEU A 47 8.93 6.65 0.41
C LEU A 47 9.07 5.17 0.80
N ASN A 48 9.98 4.43 0.17
CA ASN A 48 10.09 2.99 0.38
C ASN A 48 11.05 2.59 1.52
N TYR A 49 12.08 3.40 1.80
CA TYR A 49 13.15 3.04 2.73
C TYR A 49 13.19 3.90 3.99
N LEU A 50 12.70 5.13 3.95
CA LEU A 50 12.86 6.09 5.05
C LEU A 50 11.54 6.47 5.72
N CYS A 51 10.43 6.45 4.99
CA CYS A 51 9.12 6.84 5.53
C CYS A 51 8.47 5.70 6.33
N LEU A 52 8.00 6.06 7.53
CA LEU A 52 7.01 5.30 8.27
C LEU A 52 5.62 5.84 7.91
N MET A 53 4.71 4.96 7.51
CA MET A 53 3.38 5.32 7.01
C MET A 53 2.30 4.90 8.00
N GLY A 54 1.47 5.86 8.43
CA GLY A 54 0.37 5.60 9.36
C GLY A 54 0.88 5.26 10.76
N ASP A 55 0.41 4.14 11.29
CA ASP A 55 0.76 3.57 12.60
C ASP A 55 1.92 2.55 12.52
N ARG A 56 2.54 2.39 11.34
CA ARG A 56 3.59 1.38 11.16
C ARG A 56 4.92 1.85 11.72
N GLU A 57 5.57 0.95 12.46
CA GLU A 57 6.90 1.17 13.03
C GLU A 57 8.05 0.84 12.07
N GLU A 58 7.74 0.14 10.96
CA GLU A 58 8.71 -0.31 9.97
C GLU A 58 8.47 0.32 8.59
N PRO A 59 9.54 0.60 7.81
CA PRO A 59 9.41 1.16 6.47
C PRO A 59 8.89 0.11 5.46
N PRO A 60 8.28 0.54 4.33
CA PRO A 60 7.68 -0.36 3.35
C PRO A 60 8.60 -1.47 2.83
N VAL A 61 9.90 -1.21 2.66
CA VAL A 61 10.87 -2.23 2.24
C VAL A 61 10.97 -3.41 3.20
N VAL A 62 10.93 -3.15 4.52
CA VAL A 62 11.01 -4.21 5.54
C VAL A 62 9.75 -5.05 5.50
N ILE A 63 8.58 -4.39 5.50
CA ILE A 63 7.27 -5.04 5.44
C ILE A 63 7.14 -5.91 4.17
N HIS A 64 7.53 -5.38 3.01
CA HIS A 64 7.47 -6.11 1.75
C HIS A 64 8.30 -7.40 1.80
N HIS A 65 9.54 -7.31 2.31
CA HIS A 65 10.44 -8.45 2.38
C HIS A 65 10.04 -9.45 3.46
N GLN A 66 9.46 -8.99 4.58
CA GLN A 66 8.87 -9.87 5.58
C GLN A 66 7.71 -10.69 4.99
N HIS A 67 6.75 -10.04 4.30
CA HIS A 67 5.63 -10.74 3.66
C HIS A 67 6.08 -11.81 2.65
N LEU A 68 7.14 -11.53 1.87
CA LEU A 68 7.73 -12.53 0.97
C LEU A 68 8.29 -13.75 1.72
N LYS A 69 8.85 -13.55 2.91
CA LYS A 69 9.32 -14.64 3.79
C LYS A 69 8.16 -15.38 4.49
N PHE A 70 7.07 -14.69 4.83
CA PHE A 70 5.91 -15.31 5.49
C PHE A 70 5.11 -16.24 4.56
N ASN A 71 5.13 -15.99 3.25
CA ASN A 71 4.45 -16.83 2.27
C ASN A 71 5.02 -18.26 2.17
N SER A 72 6.16 -18.58 2.82
CA SER A 72 6.79 -19.91 2.70
C SER A 72 6.59 -20.85 3.90
N ALA A 73 6.28 -20.42 5.13
CA ALA A 73 6.18 -21.37 6.27
C ALA A 73 5.61 -20.82 7.60
N THR A 74 4.47 -20.13 7.66
CA THR A 74 3.90 -19.74 8.98
C THR A 74 2.41 -20.02 9.09
N THR A 75 2.05 -20.96 9.97
CA THR A 75 0.69 -21.11 10.52
C THR A 75 0.35 -19.81 11.26
N LEU A 76 -0.40 -18.92 10.61
CA LEU A 76 -1.02 -17.78 11.28
C LEU A 76 -1.78 -18.28 12.51
N PRO A 77 -1.74 -17.57 13.66
CA PRO A 77 -2.61 -17.91 14.79
C PRO A 77 -4.05 -17.90 14.29
N HIS A 78 -4.79 -18.97 14.56
CA HIS A 78 -6.17 -19.10 14.08
C HIS A 78 -7.07 -18.18 14.93
N PHE A 79 -7.34 -16.99 14.43
CA PHE A 79 -8.29 -16.05 15.06
C PHE A 79 -9.69 -16.29 14.53
N GLN A 80 -10.62 -16.59 15.45
CA GLN A 80 -12.04 -16.70 15.16
C GLN A 80 -12.66 -15.31 15.14
N VAL A 81 -13.27 -14.92 14.02
CA VAL A 81 -13.90 -13.61 13.85
C VAL A 81 -15.36 -13.76 13.47
N ARG A 82 -16.24 -12.99 14.12
CA ARG A 82 -17.61 -12.82 13.65
C ARG A 82 -17.66 -11.76 12.56
N TYR A 83 -18.45 -11.98 11.52
CA TYR A 83 -18.67 -11.01 10.47
C TYR A 83 -20.16 -10.77 10.25
N ARG A 84 -20.51 -9.56 9.82
CA ARG A 84 -21.89 -9.22 9.49
C ARG A 84 -22.10 -9.43 8.00
N ASP A 85 -23.02 -10.32 7.66
CA ASP A 85 -23.38 -10.56 6.27
C ASP A 85 -24.03 -9.30 5.67
N PRO A 86 -23.47 -8.74 4.58
CA PRO A 86 -24.05 -7.57 3.93
C PRO A 86 -25.45 -7.84 3.33
N ALA A 87 -25.75 -9.08 2.92
CA ALA A 87 -27.03 -9.43 2.31
C ALA A 87 -28.12 -9.65 3.36
N THR A 88 -27.88 -10.51 4.35
CA THR A 88 -28.87 -10.87 5.37
C THR A 88 -28.85 -9.97 6.60
N ARG A 89 -27.78 -9.18 6.80
CA ARG A 89 -27.54 -8.31 7.97
C ARG A 89 -27.36 -9.04 9.30
N VAL A 90 -27.24 -10.36 9.28
CA VAL A 90 -27.04 -11.22 10.44
C VAL A 90 -25.55 -11.34 10.76
N TRP A 91 -25.21 -11.39 12.05
CA TRP A 91 -23.86 -11.72 12.51
C TRP A 91 -23.64 -13.22 12.41
N MET A 92 -22.64 -13.62 11.63
CA MET A 92 -22.23 -15.00 11.43
C MET A 92 -20.84 -15.24 12.02
N GLY A 93 -20.51 -16.52 12.22
CA GLY A 93 -19.16 -16.99 12.45
C GLY A 93 -18.76 -17.28 13.91
N PRO A 94 -17.47 -17.65 14.13
CA PRO A 94 -16.44 -17.78 13.08
C PRO A 94 -16.84 -18.70 11.94
#